data_AF-A0A9D3M3F7-F1
#
_entry.id   AF-A0A9D3M3F7-F1
#
_cell.length_a   1.000
_cell.length_b   1.000
_cell.length_c   1.000
_cell.angle_alpha   90.00
_cell.angle_beta   90.00
_cell.angle_gamma   90.00
#
_symmetry.space_group_name_H-M   'P 1'
#
loop_
_entity.id
_entity.type
_entity.pdbx_description
1 polymer ?
#
loop_
_entity_poly.entity_id
_entity_poly.type
_entity_poly.pdbx_seq_one_letter_code
_entity_poly.pdbx_strand_id
1 'polypeptide(L)'
;MLLSFLTIHFMAMGVEAEVFATLAPPFHLSRERGSRTILVCLVSDPVRGDMVITWLSTKGEGSSPITHSVAEEEDGTHSALSVISVPTDAWDSYTCFITHSNPAMVVQRRYIDFVDEELAGSCYEDGSNGIQMQSDIVFILALRILIFKITMFNLLMTTSAVIKW
;
A
#
# COMPACT_ATOMS: atom_id res chain seq x y z
N MET A 1 -8.76 -36.54 -2.32
CA MET A 1 -7.94 -36.06 -3.45
C MET A 1 -8.58 -34.90 -4.20
N LEU A 2 -9.89 -34.89 -4.49
CA LEU A 2 -10.54 -33.70 -5.10
C LEU A 2 -10.52 -32.43 -4.22
N LEU A 3 -10.58 -32.59 -2.90
CA LEU A 3 -10.51 -31.46 -1.95
C LEU A 3 -9.14 -30.75 -1.94
N SER A 4 -8.03 -31.44 -2.27
CA SER A 4 -6.71 -30.80 -2.29
C SER A 4 -6.49 -29.94 -3.54
N PHE A 5 -7.12 -30.30 -4.67
CA PHE A 5 -7.08 -29.50 -5.88
C PHE A 5 -7.92 -28.22 -5.76
N LEU A 6 -9.07 -28.28 -5.08
CA LEU A 6 -9.89 -27.09 -4.77
C LEU A 6 -9.16 -26.10 -3.85
N THR A 7 -8.42 -26.58 -2.85
CA THR A 7 -7.65 -25.70 -1.95
C THR A 7 -6.44 -25.06 -2.63
N ILE A 8 -5.83 -25.73 -3.61
CA ILE A 8 -4.71 -25.16 -4.39
C ILE A 8 -5.23 -24.13 -5.39
N HIS A 9 -6.41 -24.33 -5.98
CA HIS A 9 -7.07 -23.32 -6.81
C HIS A 9 -7.47 -22.08 -5.99
N PHE A 10 -7.97 -22.26 -4.76
CA PHE A 10 -8.31 -21.14 -3.87
C PHE A 10 -7.09 -20.34 -3.39
N MET A 11 -5.89 -20.93 -3.36
CA MET A 11 -4.64 -20.23 -2.99
C MET A 11 -3.97 -19.54 -4.19
N ALA A 12 -4.39 -19.83 -5.43
CA ALA A 12 -3.86 -19.23 -6.65
C ALA A 12 -4.75 -18.10 -7.20
N MET A 13 -6.00 -18.00 -6.73
CA MET A 13 -6.93 -16.94 -7.11
C MET A 13 -6.85 -15.82 -6.08
N GLY A 14 -6.07 -14.79 -6.38
CA GLY A 14 -6.18 -13.49 -5.70
C GLY A 14 -5.04 -13.18 -4.74
N VAL A 15 -3.79 -13.14 -5.24
CA VAL A 15 -2.95 -12.00 -4.87
C VAL A 15 -3.48 -10.85 -5.72
N GLU A 16 -4.54 -10.19 -5.24
CA GLU A 16 -4.92 -8.89 -5.76
C GLU A 16 -3.74 -7.98 -5.41
N ALA A 17 -2.95 -7.60 -6.40
CA ALA A 17 -1.85 -6.67 -6.20
C ALA A 17 -2.45 -5.38 -5.65
N GLU A 18 -2.28 -5.16 -4.35
CA GLU A 18 -2.83 -4.02 -3.63
C GLU A 18 -2.01 -2.80 -4.04
N VAL A 19 -2.63 -1.89 -4.79
CA VAL A 19 -1.96 -0.66 -5.23
C VAL A 19 -1.72 0.22 -4.01
N PHE A 20 -0.47 0.53 -3.74
CA PHE A 20 -0.10 1.38 -2.63
C PHE A 20 0.21 2.79 -3.11
N ALA A 21 -0.49 3.78 -2.55
CA ALA A 21 -0.21 5.19 -2.79
C ALA A 21 0.37 5.85 -1.54
N THR A 22 1.36 6.72 -1.69
CA THR A 22 2.00 7.50 -0.63
C THR A 22 1.99 8.97 -0.98
N LEU A 23 1.79 9.79 0.05
CA LEU A 23 1.84 11.24 -0.05
C LEU A 23 3.15 11.72 0.55
N ALA A 24 3.95 12.43 -0.24
CA ALA A 24 5.13 13.10 0.31
C ALA A 24 4.68 14.29 1.17
N PRO A 25 5.43 14.72 2.18
CA PRO A 25 5.11 15.92 2.95
C PRO A 25 4.83 17.13 2.04
N PRO A 26 3.82 17.97 2.35
CA PRO A 26 3.55 19.16 1.57
C PRO A 26 4.76 20.10 1.59
N PHE A 27 5.07 20.71 0.45
CA PHE A 27 6.21 21.62 0.34
C PHE A 27 5.75 23.04 0.01
N HIS A 28 6.06 24.00 0.88
CA HIS A 28 5.65 25.39 0.74
C HIS A 28 6.71 26.23 0.04
N LEU A 29 6.31 26.90 -1.04
CA LEU A 29 7.11 27.83 -1.81
C LEU A 29 6.59 29.25 -1.56
N SER A 30 7.39 30.08 -0.90
CA SER A 30 7.12 31.51 -0.77
C SER A 30 7.83 32.27 -1.89
N ARG A 31 7.08 33.09 -2.66
CA ARG A 31 7.61 33.94 -3.74
C ARG A 31 6.96 35.32 -3.65
N GLU A 32 7.66 36.36 -4.12
CA GLU A 32 7.12 37.73 -4.17
C GLU A 32 5.73 37.87 -4.83
N ARG A 33 5.36 36.95 -5.73
CA ARG A 33 4.07 36.95 -6.45
C ARG A 33 3.02 35.98 -5.87
N GLY A 34 3.24 35.47 -4.66
CA GLY A 34 2.32 34.59 -3.96
C GLY A 34 2.95 33.27 -3.50
N SER A 35 2.42 32.74 -2.40
CA SER A 35 2.80 31.45 -1.83
C SER A 35 2.06 30.29 -2.51
N ARG A 36 2.77 29.20 -2.77
CA ARG A 36 2.21 27.98 -3.36
C ARG A 36 2.64 26.76 -2.57
N THR A 37 1.76 25.77 -2.48
CA THR A 37 2.05 24.47 -1.87
C THR A 37 2.14 23.41 -2.96
N ILE A 38 3.19 22.61 -2.94
CA ILE A 38 3.40 21.46 -3.83
C ILE A 38 2.96 20.19 -3.10
N LEU A 39 2.14 19.40 -3.77
CA LEU A 39 1.65 18.12 -3.28
C LEU A 39 2.06 17.02 -4.26
N VAL A 40 2.48 15.87 -3.73
CA VAL A 40 3.08 14.78 -4.51
C VAL A 40 2.48 13.44 -4.08
N CYS A 41 1.89 12.74 -5.03
CA CYS A 41 1.35 11.39 -4.86
C CYS A 41 2.23 10.40 -5.63
N LEU A 42 2.83 9.47 -4.90
CA LEU A 42 3.61 8.36 -5.45
C LEU A 42 2.78 7.09 -5.36
N VAL A 43 2.64 6.37 -6.47
CA VAL A 43 1.96 5.07 -6.55
C VAL A 43 3.01 4.02 -6.84
N SER A 44 3.15 3.05 -5.94
CA SER A 44 4.12 1.96 -6.03
C SER A 44 3.45 0.70 -6.54
N ASP A 45 4.14 0.00 -7.43
CA ASP A 45 3.71 -1.27 -8.05
C ASP A 45 2.26 -1.23 -8.60
N PRO A 46 1.90 -0.25 -9.46
CA PRO A 46 0.60 -0.20 -10.05
C PRO A 46 0.40 -1.41 -10.95
N VAL A 47 -0.78 -2.04 -10.84
CA VAL A 47 -1.19 -3.15 -11.71
C VAL A 47 -1.08 -2.71 -13.18
N ARG A 48 -0.45 -3.53 -14.01
CA ARG A 48 -0.33 -3.29 -15.46
C ARG A 48 -1.70 -3.00 -16.07
N GLY A 49 -1.89 -1.79 -16.60
CA GLY A 49 -3.15 -1.34 -17.19
C GLY A 49 -3.29 0.18 -17.17
N ASP A 50 -4.40 0.68 -17.70
CA ASP A 50 -4.71 2.11 -17.72
C ASP A 50 -5.14 2.55 -16.32
N MET A 51 -4.25 3.29 -15.65
CA MET A 51 -4.46 3.91 -14.36
C MET A 51 -4.59 5.43 -14.52
N VAL A 52 -5.54 6.02 -13.82
CA VAL A 52 -5.77 7.48 -13.82
C VAL A 52 -5.59 8.02 -12.42
N ILE A 53 -4.77 9.06 -12.27
CA ILE A 53 -4.57 9.78 -11.02
C ILE A 53 -5.31 11.12 -11.10
N THR A 54 -6.21 11.37 -10.16
CA THR A 54 -7.04 12.58 -10.07
C THR A 54 -6.86 13.25 -8.71
N TRP A 55 -6.86 14.58 -8.68
CA TRP A 55 -6.80 15.34 -7.43
C TRP A 55 -8.13 16.03 -7.15
N LEU A 56 -8.64 15.83 -5.94
CA LEU A 56 -9.87 16.47 -5.48
C LEU A 56 -9.62 17.26 -4.21
N SER A 57 -9.97 18.55 -4.23
CA SER A 57 -10.04 19.35 -3.00
C SER A 57 -11.29 18.97 -2.20
N THR A 58 -11.28 19.20 -0.89
CA THR A 58 -12.50 19.07 -0.06
C THR A 58 -13.63 20.01 -0.46
N LYS A 59 -13.30 21.10 -1.16
CA LYS A 59 -14.27 22.04 -1.73
C LYS A 59 -14.92 21.50 -3.02
N GLY A 60 -14.54 20.30 -3.47
CA GLY A 60 -15.05 19.65 -4.68
C GLY A 60 -14.46 20.21 -5.98
N GLU A 61 -13.53 21.17 -5.89
CA GLU A 61 -12.80 21.68 -7.03
C GLU A 61 -11.71 20.67 -7.42
N GLY A 62 -11.79 20.15 -8.65
CA GLY A 62 -10.80 19.25 -9.22
C GLY A 62 -9.57 20.01 -9.68
N SER A 63 -8.38 19.53 -9.33
CA SER A 63 -7.11 20.11 -9.79
C SER A 63 -6.48 19.19 -10.82
N SER A 64 -6.10 19.71 -11.98
CA SER A 64 -5.34 18.95 -12.96
C SER A 64 -3.88 18.83 -12.53
N PRO A 65 -3.26 17.64 -12.62
CA PRO A 65 -1.84 17.46 -12.32
C PRO A 65 -0.96 18.29 -13.25
N ILE A 66 0.07 18.91 -12.68
CA ILE A 66 1.12 19.63 -13.42
C ILE A 66 2.02 18.63 -14.14
N THR A 67 2.30 17.51 -13.47
CA THR A 67 3.10 16.42 -14.00
C THR A 67 2.45 15.10 -13.63
N HIS A 68 2.34 14.20 -14.62
CA HIS A 68 2.06 12.79 -14.42
C HIS A 68 3.16 12.00 -15.16
N SER A 69 3.79 11.05 -14.48
CA SER A 69 4.78 10.17 -15.12
C SER A 69 4.64 8.75 -14.59
N VAL A 70 4.81 7.78 -15.47
CA VAL A 70 4.94 6.37 -15.13
C VAL A 70 6.35 5.95 -15.50
N ALA A 71 7.06 5.32 -14.57
CA ALA A 71 8.41 4.80 -14.74
C ALA A 71 8.44 3.30 -14.45
N GLU A 72 9.30 2.59 -15.15
CA GLU A 72 9.68 1.22 -14.80
C GLU A 72 10.92 1.29 -13.90
N GLU A 73 10.88 0.58 -12.78
CA GLU A 73 11.98 0.50 -11.82
C GLU A 73 12.95 -0.63 -12.21
N GLU A 74 14.16 -0.61 -11.65
CA GLU A 74 15.23 -1.57 -12.00
C GLU A 74 14.84 -3.03 -11.71
N ASP A 75 13.95 -3.25 -10.75
CA ASP A 75 13.41 -4.55 -10.38
C ASP A 75 12.26 -5.03 -11.29
N GLY A 76 11.88 -4.23 -12.29
CA GLY A 76 10.79 -4.51 -13.23
C GLY A 76 9.39 -4.18 -12.70
N THR A 77 9.29 -3.58 -11.50
CA THR A 77 8.05 -2.98 -11.01
C THR A 77 7.79 -1.65 -11.71
N HIS A 78 6.57 -1.13 -11.59
CA HIS A 78 6.23 0.18 -12.12
C HIS A 78 6.03 1.17 -10.97
N SER A 79 6.24 2.45 -11.21
CA SER A 79 5.80 3.50 -10.31
C SER A 79 5.19 4.66 -11.07
N ALA A 80 4.22 5.32 -10.45
CA ALA A 80 3.61 6.50 -11.02
C ALA A 80 3.70 7.67 -10.05
N LEU A 81 4.02 8.85 -10.58
CA LEU A 81 4.14 10.09 -9.83
C LEU A 81 3.11 11.09 -10.36
N SER A 82 2.40 11.75 -9.45
CA SER A 82 1.53 12.88 -9.77
C SER A 82 1.83 14.07 -8.87
N VAL A 83 1.98 15.25 -9.48
CA VAL A 83 2.34 16.49 -8.79
C VAL A 83 1.33 17.59 -9.11
N ILE A 84 0.82 18.28 -8.09
CA ILE A 84 0.02 19.50 -8.22
C ILE A 84 0.66 20.67 -7.47
N SER A 85 0.39 21.89 -7.92
CA SER A 85 0.74 23.12 -7.21
C SER A 85 -0.50 23.94 -6.98
N VAL A 86 -0.80 24.21 -5.72
CA VAL A 86 -2.01 24.91 -5.27
C VAL A 86 -1.63 26.20 -4.53
N PRO A 87 -2.45 27.25 -4.55
CA PRO A 87 -2.20 28.46 -3.75
C PRO A 87 -2.16 28.12 -2.24
N THR A 88 -1.18 28.65 -1.50
CA THR A 88 -1.01 28.32 -0.06
C THR A 88 -2.12 28.89 0.83
N ASP A 89 -2.88 29.86 0.35
CA ASP A 89 -4.07 30.39 1.00
C ASP A 89 -5.33 29.54 0.73
N ALA A 90 -5.32 28.73 -0.32
CA ALA A 90 -6.46 27.94 -0.76
C ALA A 90 -6.34 26.44 -0.46
N TRP A 91 -5.13 25.94 -0.17
CA TRP A 91 -4.90 24.55 0.21
C TRP A 91 -5.27 24.33 1.68
N ASP A 92 -6.06 23.28 1.91
CA ASP A 92 -6.57 22.92 3.24
C ASP A 92 -6.58 21.39 3.31
N SER A 93 -7.23 20.76 2.33
CA SER A 93 -7.17 19.31 2.17
C SER A 93 -7.38 18.89 0.72
N TYR A 94 -6.54 17.94 0.29
CA TYR A 94 -6.52 17.40 -1.07
C TYR A 94 -6.44 15.89 -1.02
N THR A 95 -7.17 15.22 -1.89
CA THR A 95 -7.17 13.76 -1.99
C THR A 95 -6.64 13.37 -3.36
N CYS A 96 -5.61 12.53 -3.37
CA CYS A 96 -5.13 11.81 -4.53
C CYS A 96 -6.02 10.57 -4.70
N PHE A 97 -6.80 10.54 -5.78
CA PHE A 97 -7.61 9.41 -6.20
C PHE A 97 -6.93 8.67 -7.34
N ILE A 98 -6.74 7.37 -7.15
CA ILE A 98 -6.19 6.47 -8.14
C ILE A 98 -7.31 5.54 -8.58
N THR A 99 -7.65 5.57 -9.86
CA THR A 99 -8.65 4.68 -10.45
C THR A 99 -7.97 3.74 -11.44
N HIS A 100 -8.14 2.44 -11.23
CA HIS A 100 -7.69 1.41 -12.15
C HIS A 100 -8.86 0.84 -12.96
N SER A 101 -8.62 0.56 -14.24
CA SER A 101 -9.65 0.05 -15.15
C SER A 101 -9.98 -1.44 -14.96
N ASN A 102 -9.08 -2.24 -14.36
CA ASN A 102 -9.29 -3.69 -14.17
C ASN A 102 -8.31 -4.36 -13.17
N PRO A 103 -8.74 -4.87 -12.01
CA PRO A 103 -10.08 -4.81 -11.42
C PRO A 103 -10.41 -3.38 -10.96
N ALA A 104 -11.70 -3.06 -10.81
CA ALA A 104 -12.16 -1.74 -10.37
C ALA A 104 -11.71 -1.42 -8.93
N MET A 105 -10.44 -1.08 -8.78
CA MET A 105 -9.81 -0.70 -7.53
C MET A 105 -9.66 0.81 -7.50
N VAL A 106 -10.16 1.40 -6.42
CA VAL A 106 -10.03 2.82 -6.13
C VAL A 106 -9.19 2.98 -4.87
N VAL A 107 -8.00 3.56 -5.02
CA VAL A 107 -7.13 3.91 -3.89
C VAL A 107 -7.23 5.41 -3.67
N GLN A 108 -7.41 5.82 -2.41
CA GLN A 108 -7.43 7.23 -2.05
C GLN A 108 -6.42 7.52 -0.94
N ARG A 109 -5.66 8.61 -1.10
CA ARG A 109 -4.81 9.16 -0.05
C ARG A 109 -5.07 10.64 0.11
N ARG A 110 -5.16 11.10 1.36
CA ARG A 110 -5.58 12.47 1.68
C ARG A 110 -4.50 13.24 2.42
N TYR A 111 -4.20 14.43 1.91
CA TYR A 111 -3.53 15.50 2.63
C TYR A 111 -4.53 16.20 3.55
N ILE A 112 -4.10 16.40 4.78
CA ILE A 112 -4.69 17.30 5.75
C ILE A 112 -3.57 18.26 6.12
N ASP A 113 -3.86 19.55 6.19
CA ASP A 113 -2.90 20.52 6.73
C ASP A 113 -2.51 20.09 8.16
N PHE A 114 -1.24 19.70 8.34
CA PHE A 114 -0.72 19.31 9.63
C PHE A 114 -0.23 20.59 10.30
N VAL A 115 -1.00 21.08 11.27
CA VAL A 115 -0.54 22.13 12.19
C VAL A 115 0.76 21.63 12.82
N ASP A 116 1.82 22.38 12.55
CA ASP A 116 3.22 22.14 12.90
C ASP A 116 3.39 21.60 14.33
N GLU A 117 3.76 20.33 14.46
CA GLU A 117 4.45 19.83 15.64
C GLU A 117 5.42 18.70 15.25
N GLU A 118 6.62 19.13 14.87
CA GLU A 118 7.89 18.46 15.18
C GLU A 118 8.04 16.99 14.74
N LEU A 119 8.28 16.78 13.44
CA LEU A 119 9.00 15.58 12.98
C LEU A 119 9.75 15.90 11.68
N ALA A 120 10.78 16.74 11.80
CA ALA A 120 11.94 16.66 10.92
C ALA A 120 12.67 15.33 11.23
N GLY A 121 12.04 14.21 10.87
CA GLY A 121 12.73 12.94 10.75
C GLY A 121 13.68 13.06 9.57
N SER A 122 14.95 13.33 9.86
CA SER A 122 16.02 13.19 8.88
C SER A 122 15.82 11.88 8.12
N CYS A 123 15.96 11.90 6.80
CA CYS A 123 16.09 10.67 6.02
C CYS A 123 17.27 9.89 6.60
N TYR A 124 16.97 8.89 7.44
CA TYR A 124 17.97 7.93 7.86
C TYR A 124 18.34 7.14 6.61
N GLU A 125 19.58 7.28 6.16
CA GLU A 125 20.19 6.25 5.34
C GLU A 125 20.29 5.01 6.21
N ASP A 126 19.35 4.08 6.03
CA ASP A 126 19.42 2.76 6.63
C ASP A 126 20.59 1.99 5.96
N GLY A 127 21.78 2.19 6.51
CA GLY A 127 22.89 1.24 6.39
C GLY A 127 22.53 -0.02 7.18
N SER A 128 21.54 -0.76 6.70
CA SER A 128 21.07 -1.99 7.32
C SER A 128 22.13 -3.07 7.15
N ASN A 129 22.93 -3.25 8.20
CA ASN A 129 23.41 -4.58 8.52
C ASN A 129 22.17 -5.41 8.86
N GLY A 130 21.69 -6.17 7.88
CA GLY A 130 20.42 -6.88 7.93
C GLY A 130 20.30 -7.82 9.13
N ILE A 131 19.48 -7.43 10.10
CA ILE A 131 18.79 -8.33 11.03
C ILE A 131 17.45 -7.69 11.39
N GLN A 132 16.40 -7.81 10.56
CA GLN A 132 14.99 -7.70 11.01
C GLN A 132 13.93 -8.01 9.92
N MET A 133 14.05 -9.08 9.12
CA MET A 133 12.93 -9.50 8.23
C MET A 133 12.81 -11.02 8.06
N GLN A 134 13.31 -11.80 9.04
CA GLN A 134 13.28 -13.26 9.00
C GLN A 134 12.46 -13.89 10.14
N SER A 135 12.07 -13.10 11.16
CA SER A 135 11.34 -13.58 12.33
C SER A 135 9.92 -14.07 11.97
N ASP A 136 9.24 -13.38 11.07
CA ASP A 136 7.82 -13.63 10.80
C ASP A 136 7.59 -14.94 10.06
N ILE A 137 8.43 -15.25 9.07
CA ILE A 137 8.32 -16.51 8.30
C ILE A 137 8.61 -17.71 9.21
N VAL A 138 9.64 -17.62 10.06
CA VAL A 138 10.00 -18.70 11.00
C VAL A 138 8.88 -18.89 12.03
N PHE A 139 8.31 -17.81 12.54
CA PHE A 139 7.20 -17.85 13.50
C PHE A 139 5.93 -18.44 12.88
N ILE A 140 5.57 -18.06 11.65
CA ILE A 140 4.43 -18.62 10.92
C ILE A 140 4.64 -20.12 10.64
N LEU A 141 5.84 -20.54 10.25
CA LEU A 141 6.16 -21.96 10.04
C LEU A 141 6.10 -22.75 11.36
N ALA A 142 6.60 -22.21 12.45
CA ALA A 142 6.52 -22.82 13.78
C ALA A 142 5.06 -22.97 14.24
N LEU A 143 4.23 -21.94 14.08
CA LEU A 143 2.80 -21.99 14.37
C LEU A 143 2.08 -23.05 13.53
N ARG A 144 2.38 -23.14 12.23
CA ARG A 144 1.80 -24.19 11.34
C ARG A 144 2.15 -25.60 11.82
N ILE A 145 3.39 -25.84 12.24
CA ILE A 145 3.82 -27.15 12.77
C ILE A 145 3.11 -27.48 14.09
N LEU A 146 2.99 -26.51 15.00
CA LEU A 146 2.30 -26.69 16.28
C LEU A 146 0.81 -27.02 16.08
N ILE A 147 0.13 -26.28 15.21
CA ILE A 147 -1.28 -26.53 14.90
C ILE A 147 -1.46 -27.95 14.34
N PHE A 148 -0.63 -28.35 13.36
CA PHE A 148 -0.70 -29.70 12.78
C PHE A 148 -0.49 -30.80 13.85
N LYS A 149 0.47 -30.62 14.75
CA LYS A 149 0.74 -31.55 15.85
C LYS A 149 -0.44 -31.67 16.81
N ILE A 150 -1.08 -30.55 17.16
CA ILE A 150 -2.27 -30.52 18.02
C ILE A 150 -3.44 -31.24 17.33
N THR A 151 -3.71 -30.95 16.06
CA THR A 151 -4.79 -31.60 15.30
C THR A 151 -4.58 -33.11 15.17
N MET A 152 -3.35 -33.54 14.89
CA MET A 152 -3.01 -34.97 14.81
C MET A 152 -3.22 -35.67 16.15
N PHE A 153 -2.78 -35.07 17.26
CA PHE A 153 -2.99 -35.63 18.59
C PHE A 153 -4.48 -35.74 18.92
N ASN A 154 -5.27 -34.71 18.63
CA ASN A 154 -6.72 -34.75 18.83
C ASN A 154 -7.40 -35.84 17.98
N LEU A 155 -6.95 -36.04 16.74
CA LEU A 155 -7.46 -37.09 15.86
C LEU A 155 -7.10 -38.50 16.37
N LEU A 156 -5.87 -38.70 16.86
CA LEU A 156 -5.46 -39.96 17.50
C LEU A 156 -6.24 -40.22 18.80
N MET A 157 -6.45 -39.20 19.63
CA MET A 157 -7.22 -39.31 20.87
C MET A 157 -8.70 -39.63 20.61
N THR A 158 -9.31 -38.98 19.63
CA THR A 158 -10.71 -39.24 19.26
C THR A 158 -10.88 -40.61 18.59
N THR A 159 -9.99 -40.99 17.66
CA THR A 159 -10.03 -42.33 17.03
C THR A 159 -9.78 -43.46 18.03
N SER A 160 -8.82 -43.31 18.96
CA SER A 160 -8.55 -44.32 19.99
C SER A 160 -9.66 -44.43 21.04
N ALA A 161 -10.41 -43.37 21.31
CA ALA A 161 -11.61 -43.42 22.14
C ALA A 161 -12.78 -44.13 21.44
N VAL A 162 -12.90 -43.98 20.11
CA VAL A 162 -13.97 -44.60 19.31
C VAL A 162 -13.68 -46.07 18.99
N ILE A 163 -12.42 -46.46 18.77
CA ILE A 163 -12.02 -47.85 18.48
C ILE A 163 -12.06 -48.73 19.75
N LYS A 164 -12.12 -48.13 20.94
CA LYS A 164 -12.23 -48.84 22.23
C LYS A 164 -13.68 -49.11 22.69
N TRP A 165 -14.66 -48.89 21.83
CA TRP A 165 -16.07 -49.25 22.00
C TRP A 165 -16.48 -50.27 20.94
#